data_AF-W1Y445-F1
#
_entry.id   AF-W1Y445-F1
#
_cell.length_a   1.000
_cell.length_b   1.000
_cell.length_c   1.000
_cell.angle_alpha   90.00
_cell.angle_beta   90.00
_cell.angle_gamma   90.00
#
_symmetry.space_group_name_H-M   'P 1'
#
loop_
_entity.id
_entity.type
_entity.pdbx_description
1 polymer ?
#
loop_
_entity_poly.entity_id
_entity_poly.type
_entity_poly.pdbx_seq_one_letter_code
_entity_poly.pdbx_strand_id
1 'polypeptide(L)' 'GEEVTLVLRMAVQNRRKWQGVIKAVDGEMITVTVEGKDEVFALSNIQKANLVPHF' A
#
# COMPACT_ATOMS: atom_id res chain seq x y z
N GLY A 1 8.89 4.86 -8.07
CA GLY A 1 8.54 4.72 -6.64
C GLY A 1 9.22 3.48 -6.10
N GLU A 2 9.17 3.29 -4.78
CA GLU A 2 9.68 2.07 -4.14
C GLU A 2 8.56 1.03 -4.06
N GLU A 3 8.93 -0.25 -4.21
CA GLU A 3 7.98 -1.35 -4.04
C GLU A 3 7.73 -1.59 -2.56
N VAL A 4 6.46 -1.77 -2.19
CA VAL A 4 6.00 -1.90 -0.81
C VAL A 4 5.04 -3.08 -0.68
N THR A 5 5.15 -3.79 0.44
CA THR A 5 4.14 -4.73 0.90
C THR A 5 3.39 -4.15 2.09
N LEU A 6 2.07 -4.00 1.96
CA LEU A 6 1.16 -3.50 2.99
C LEU A 6 0.33 -4.63 3.59
N VAL A 7 0.14 -4.59 4.91
CA VAL A 7 -0.83 -5.40 5.64
C VAL A 7 -1.82 -4.45 6.32
N LEU A 8 -3.11 -4.64 6.06
CA LEU A 8 -4.19 -3.80 6.57
C LEU A 8 -4.84 -4.40 7.82
N ARG A 9 -5.37 -3.52 8.68
CA ARG A 9 -6.16 -3.88 9.86
C ARG A 9 -7.53 -4.41 9.46
N MET A 10 -8.22 -3.69 8.56
CA MET A 10 -9.48 -4.09 7.94
C MET A 10 -9.27 -4.43 6.47
N ALA A 11 -9.99 -5.44 5.97
CA ALA A 11 -9.88 -5.85 4.58
C ALA A 11 -10.44 -4.77 3.64
N VAL A 12 -9.72 -4.49 2.57
CA VAL A 12 -10.19 -3.70 1.43
C VAL A 12 -10.34 -4.67 0.27
N GLN A 13 -11.49 -4.68 -0.40
CA GLN A 13 -11.78 -5.61 -1.50
C GLN A 13 -11.54 -7.10 -1.12
N ASN A 14 -11.94 -7.52 0.08
CA ASN A 14 -11.70 -8.87 0.62
C ASN A 14 -10.21 -9.27 0.74
N ARG A 15 -9.29 -8.29 0.68
CA ARG A 15 -7.84 -8.49 0.76
C ARG A 15 -7.23 -7.64 1.88
N ARG A 16 -6.40 -8.27 2.72
CA ARG A 16 -5.63 -7.57 3.77
C ARG A 16 -4.17 -7.34 3.39
N LYS A 17 -3.61 -8.14 2.49
CA LYS A 17 -2.21 -8.03 2.04
C LYS A 17 -2.16 -7.42 0.66
N TRP A 18 -1.41 -6.36 0.48
CA TRP A 18 -1.25 -5.66 -0.79
C TRP A 18 0.23 -5.51 -1.11
N GLN A 19 0.57 -5.58 -2.40
CA GLN A 19 1.92 -5.36 -2.89
C GLN A 19 1.81 -4.47 -4.12
N GLY A 20 2.68 -3.47 -4.21
CA GLY A 20 2.68 -2.53 -5.31
C GLY A 20 3.74 -1.46 -5.13
N VAL A 21 3.67 -0.41 -5.95
CA VAL A 21 4.65 0.68 -5.94
C VAL A 21 4.02 1.92 -5.31
N ILE A 22 4.71 2.53 -4.34
CA ILE A 22 4.25 3.80 -3.77
C ILE A 22 4.30 4.88 -4.86
N LYS A 23 3.13 5.45 -5.16
CA LYS A 23 2.98 6.53 -6.14
C LYS A 23 2.98 7.90 -5.47
N ALA A 24 2.25 8.05 -4.38
CA ALA A 24 2.15 9.31 -3.64
C ALA A 24 1.72 9.06 -2.18
N VAL A 25 2.05 10.00 -1.30
CA VAL A 25 1.53 10.09 0.06
C VAL A 25 0.97 11.50 0.23
N ASP A 26 -0.30 11.62 0.60
CA ASP A 26 -0.98 12.89 0.83
C ASP A 26 -1.69 12.86 2.18
N GLY A 27 -1.16 13.63 3.13
CA GLY A 27 -1.63 13.65 4.52
C GLY A 27 -1.67 12.26 5.14
N GLU A 28 -2.88 11.78 5.42
CA GLU A 28 -3.12 10.46 6.03
C GLU A 28 -3.44 9.35 5.02
N MET A 29 -3.31 9.62 3.72
CA MET A 29 -3.59 8.67 2.64
C MET A 29 -2.32 8.32 1.87
N ILE A 30 -2.18 7.05 1.49
CA ILE A 30 -1.13 6.58 0.59
C ILE A 30 -1.75 6.02 -0.69
N THR A 31 -1.21 6.42 -1.83
CA THR A 31 -1.56 5.87 -3.15
C THR A 31 -0.51 4.86 -3.56
N VAL A 32 -0.93 3.62 -3.78
CA VAL A 32 -0.08 2.52 -4.24
C VAL A 32 -0.60 2.02 -5.57
N THR A 33 0.28 1.96 -6.57
CA THR A 33 -0.03 1.33 -7.84
C THR A 33 0.11 -0.19 -7.70
N VAL A 34 -1.01 -0.90 -7.80
CA VAL A 34 -1.13 -2.36 -7.70
C VAL A 34 -1.63 -2.89 -9.05
N GLU A 35 -0.86 -3.78 -9.69
CA GLU A 35 -1.26 -4.38 -10.98
C GLU A 35 -1.65 -3.33 -12.06
N GLY A 36 -1.01 -2.16 -12.03
CA GLY A 36 -1.28 -1.05 -12.97
C GLY A 36 -2.48 -0.17 -12.61
N LYS A 37 -3.14 -0.40 -11.47
CA LYS A 37 -4.21 0.45 -10.93
C LYS A 37 -3.78 1.17 -9.67
N ASP A 38 -4.22 2.40 -9.50
CA ASP A 38 -3.95 3.15 -8.29
C ASP A 38 -4.99 2.83 -7.23
N GLU A 39 -4.52 2.34 -6.09
CA GLU A 39 -5.31 2.06 -4.91
C GLU A 39 -4.90 2.99 -3.78
N VAL A 40 -5.90 3.52 -3.08
CA VAL A 40 -5.69 4.51 -2.02
C VAL A 40 -6.01 3.88 -0.67
N PHE A 41 -5.06 3.93 0.26
CA PHE A 41 -5.19 3.37 1.60
C PHE A 41 -5.02 4.46 2.65
N ALA A 42 -5.83 4.43 3.71
CA ALA A 42 -5.61 5.27 4.88
C ALA A 42 -4.45 4.71 5.72
N LEU A 43 -3.51 5.55 6.13
CA LEU A 43 -2.39 5.16 7.00
C LEU A 43 -2.86 4.53 8.31
N SER A 44 -3.98 5.03 8.86
CA SER A 44 -4.62 4.47 10.07
C SER A 44 -5.05 3.01 9.91
N ASN A 45 -5.40 2.60 8.69
CA ASN A 45 -5.78 1.21 8.38
C ASN A 45 -4.57 0.32 8.05
N ILE A 46 -3.37 0.86 7.93
CA ILE A 46 -2.15 0.06 7.70
C ILE A 46 -1.66 -0.47 9.04
N GLN A 47 -1.60 -1.80 9.15
CA GLN A 47 -1.03 -2.48 10.30
C GLN A 47 0.50 -2.58 10.18
N LYS A 48 0.99 -2.88 8.97
CA LYS A 48 2.42 -3.05 8.69
C LYS A 48 2.71 -2.65 7.24
N ALA A 49 3.82 -1.96 7.02
CA ALA A 49 4.34 -1.65 5.68
C ALA A 49 5.83 -2.05 5.64
N ASN A 50 6.25 -2.78 4.61
CA ASN A 50 7.65 -3.13 4.40
C ASN A 50 8.06 -2.73 2.98
N LEU A 51 9.18 -2.03 2.85
CA LEU A 51 9.80 -1.76 1.56
C LEU A 51 10.49 -3.02 1.04
N VAL A 52 10.33 -3.32 -0.24
CA VAL A 52 10.95 -4.46 -0.92
C VAL A 52 12.23 -3.96 -1.58
N PRO A 53 13.42 -4.34 -1.08
CA PRO A 53 14.68 -3.95 -1.70
C PRO A 53 14.89 -4.70 -3.02
N HIS A 54 15.35 -3.98 -4.04
CA HIS A 54 15.85 -4.55 -5.29
C HIS A 54 17.38 -4.49 -5.27
N PHE A 55 18.05 -5.63 -5.44
CA PHE A 55 19.51 -5.78 -5.47
C PHE A 55 19.99 -6.13 -6.88
#